data_AF-A0A2N1D9S8-F1
#
_entry.id   AF-A0A2N1D9S8-F1
#
_cell.length_a   1.000
_cell.length_b   1.000
_cell.length_c   1.000
_cell.angle_alpha   90.00
_cell.angle_beta   90.00
_cell.angle_gamma   90.00
#
_symmetry.space_group_name_H-M   'P 1'
#
loop_
_entity.id
_entity.type
_entity.pdbx_description
1 polymer ?
#
loop_
_entity_poly.entity_id
_entity_poly.type
_entity_poly.pdbx_seq_one_letter_code
_entity_poly.pdbx_strand_id
1 'polypeptide(L)' 'MFKSATFNIENLDVSSGDYTPTLLELIPTLRGTLARLDADIQCLQEVNGQELATHTANNPKRELSALDTLIVDTQSVTAM' A
#
# COMPACT_ATOMS: atom_id res chain seq x y z
N MET A 1 8.40 7.02 -24.60
CA MET A 1 6.97 7.19 -24.25
C MET A 1 6.78 6.54 -22.91
N PHE A 2 6.26 7.26 -21.91
CA PHE A 2 6.09 6.74 -20.55
C PHE A 2 4.74 6.03 -20.42
N LYS A 3 4.72 4.89 -19.72
CA LYS A 3 3.53 4.12 -19.36
C LYS A 3 3.15 4.45 -17.92
N SER A 4 1.95 4.98 -17.71
CA SER A 4 1.38 5.15 -16.38
C SER A 4 0.29 4.12 -16.14
N ALA A 5 0.25 3.52 -14.96
CA ALA A 5 -0.84 2.69 -14.50
C ALA A 5 -1.39 3.22 -13.19
N THR A 6 -2.69 3.02 -12.98
CA THR A 6 -3.34 3.29 -11.71
C THR A 6 -3.96 2.00 -11.20
N PHE A 7 -3.81 1.74 -9.91
CA PHE A 7 -4.32 0.52 -9.30
C PHE A 7 -4.81 0.80 -7.89
N ASN A 8 -5.98 0.26 -7.57
CA ASN A 8 -6.53 0.32 -6.24
C ASN A 8 -6.03 -0.89 -5.46
N ILE A 9 -5.30 -0.65 -4.36
CA ILE A 9 -4.74 -1.74 -3.56
C ILE A 9 -5.72 -2.26 -2.50
N GLU A 10 -6.93 -1.68 -2.46
CA GLU A 10 -7.93 -1.87 -1.41
C GLU A 10 -7.36 -1.54 -0.02
N ASN A 11 -8.20 -1.55 1.00
CA ASN A 11 -7.81 -1.12 2.33
C ASN A 11 -6.83 -2.14 2.96
N LEU A 12 -5.52 -1.88 2.82
CA LEU A 12 -4.47 -2.65 3.48
C LEU A 12 -4.48 -2.31 4.97
N ASP A 13 -5.22 -3.07 5.76
CA ASP A 13 -5.23 -2.91 7.21
C ASP A 13 -4.20 -3.83 7.88
N VAL A 14 -3.37 -3.22 8.72
CA VAL A 14 -2.34 -3.89 9.53
C VAL A 14 -2.89 -4.23 10.92
N SER A 15 -3.97 -3.55 11.34
CA SER A 15 -4.31 -3.39 12.75
C SER A 15 -5.23 -4.45 13.33
N SER A 16 -5.90 -5.26 12.50
CA SER A 16 -6.67 -6.39 13.03
C SER A 16 -6.27 -7.69 12.32
N GLY A 17 -5.79 -8.65 13.11
CA GLY A 17 -5.67 -10.05 12.68
C GLY A 17 -7.03 -10.71 12.39
N ASP A 18 -8.12 -9.93 12.47
CA ASP A 18 -9.49 -10.34 12.19
C ASP A 18 -9.85 -10.23 10.70
N TYR A 19 -9.02 -9.54 9.90
CA TYR A 19 -9.20 -9.49 8.45
C TYR A 19 -8.59 -10.73 7.77
N THR A 20 -9.41 -11.42 6.98
CA THR A 20 -8.96 -12.49 6.09
C THR A 20 -9.24 -12.09 4.64
N PRO A 21 -8.24 -12.14 3.75
CA PRO A 21 -6.82 -12.46 4.01
C PRO A 21 -6.08 -11.35 4.79
N THR A 22 -5.07 -11.74 5.55
CA THR A 22 -4.14 -10.82 6.24
C THR A 22 -3.26 -10.06 5.23
N LEU A 23 -2.66 -8.95 5.66
CA LEU A 23 -1.70 -8.19 4.83
C LEU A 23 -0.59 -9.09 4.25
N LEU A 24 0.04 -9.92 5.08
CA LEU A 24 1.14 -10.79 4.64
C LEU A 24 0.70 -11.82 3.60
N GLU A 25 -0.55 -12.28 3.68
CA GLU A 25 -1.14 -13.20 2.69
C GLU A 25 -1.49 -12.49 1.38
N LEU A 26 -1.83 -11.20 1.43
CA LEU A 26 -2.12 -10.39 0.24
C LEU A 26 -0.87 -9.94 -0.52
N ILE A 27 0.26 -9.70 0.18
CA ILE A 27 1.48 -9.16 -0.40
C ILE A 27 1.95 -9.89 -1.67
N PRO A 28 2.06 -11.23 -1.71
CA PRO A 28 2.53 -11.94 -2.91
C PRO A 28 1.65 -11.67 -4.13
N THR A 29 0.33 -11.64 -3.91
CA THR A 29 -0.65 -11.37 -4.97
C THR A 29 -0.55 -9.93 -5.46
N LEU A 30 -0.53 -8.96 -4.54
CA LEU A 30 -0.46 -7.55 -4.89
C LEU A 30 0.86 -7.19 -5.59
N ARG A 31 2.01 -7.68 -5.10
CA ARG A 31 3.30 -7.48 -5.77
C ARG A 31 3.30 -8.09 -7.17
N GLY A 32 2.71 -9.27 -7.34
CA GLY A 32 2.54 -9.90 -8.65
C GLY A 32 1.69 -9.06 -9.61
N THR A 33 0.62 -8.44 -9.10
CA THR A 33 -0.24 -7.54 -9.88
C THR A 33 0.50 -6.26 -10.27
N LEU A 34 1.15 -5.59 -9.32
CA LEU A 34 1.92 -4.36 -9.56
C LEU A 34 3.04 -4.58 -10.59
N ALA A 35 3.77 -5.70 -10.48
CA ALA A 35 4.81 -6.06 -11.45
C ALA A 35 4.25 -6.26 -12.87
N ARG A 36 3.02 -6.80 -13.01
CA ARG A 36 2.36 -7.03 -14.30
C ARG A 36 1.81 -5.77 -14.95
N LEU A 37 1.63 -4.68 -14.20
CA LEU A 37 1.20 -3.41 -14.78
C LEU A 37 2.24 -2.87 -15.77
N ASP A 38 3.51 -3.25 -15.62
CA ASP A 38 4.61 -2.88 -16.52
C ASP A 38 4.60 -1.37 -16.82
N ALA A 39 4.43 -0.57 -15.76
CA ALA A 39 4.32 0.87 -15.84
C ALA A 39 5.59 1.54 -15.32
N ASP A 40 6.01 2.61 -16.00
CA ASP A 40 7.09 3.48 -15.56
C ASP A 40 6.66 4.30 -14.33
N ILE A 41 5.37 4.61 -14.23
CA ILE A 41 4.76 5.33 -13.10
C ILE A 41 3.52 4.56 -12.63
N GLN A 42 3.47 4.21 -11.35
CA GLN A 42 2.33 3.54 -10.72
C GLN A 42 1.68 4.45 -9.70
N CYS A 43 0.40 4.74 -9.89
CA CYS A 43 -0.41 5.51 -8.95
C CYS A 43 -1.30 4.56 -8.14
N LEU A 44 -1.16 4.54 -6.82
CA LEU A 44 -1.93 3.66 -5.94
C LEU A 44 -3.08 4.42 -5.29
N GLN A 45 -4.25 3.77 -5.21
CA GLN A 45 -5.49 4.32 -4.64
C GLN A 45 -5.96 3.48 -3.45
N GLU A 46 -6.74 4.10 -2.58
CA GLU A 46 -7.20 3.51 -1.30
C GLU A 46 -6.06 3.07 -0.37
N VAL A 47 -4.98 3.85 -0.38
CA VAL A 47 -3.88 3.66 0.57
C VAL A 47 -4.37 4.00 1.98
N ASN A 48 -4.44 2.99 2.84
CA ASN A 48 -4.77 3.16 4.25
C ASN A 48 -3.59 3.77 5.03
N GLY A 49 -3.83 4.87 5.75
CA GLY A 49 -2.86 5.42 6.70
C GLY A 49 -3.16 4.94 8.12
N GLN A 50 -2.29 4.09 8.66
CA GLN A 50 -2.44 3.52 9.99
C GLN A 50 -2.19 4.59 11.07
N GLU A 51 -3.09 4.68 12.05
CA GLU A 51 -2.94 5.61 13.16
C GLU A 51 -1.83 5.15 14.12
N LEU A 52 -0.92 6.06 14.45
CA LEU A 52 0.10 5.80 15.47
C LEU A 52 -0.51 5.88 16.86
N ALA A 53 0.12 5.24 17.85
CA ALA A 53 -0.32 5.31 19.25
C ALA A 53 -0.40 6.76 19.82
N THR A 54 0.29 7.70 19.19
CA THR A 54 0.28 9.14 19.54
C THR A 54 -0.77 9.94 18.76
N HIS A 55 -1.57 9.30 17.91
CA HIS A 55 -2.64 9.93 17.16
C HIS A 55 -3.69 10.50 18.10
N THR A 56 -4.09 11.76 17.85
CA THR A 56 -5.26 12.36 18.48
C THR A 56 -6.00 13.19 17.43
N ALA A 57 -7.28 13.50 17.66
CA ALA A 57 -8.06 14.34 16.75
C ALA A 57 -7.43 15.72 16.47
N ASN A 58 -6.70 16.29 17.44
CA ASN A 58 -6.03 17.59 17.31
C ASN A 58 -4.56 17.50 16.87
N ASN A 59 -4.01 16.29 16.79
CA ASN A 59 -2.65 16.02 16.35
C ASN A 59 -2.63 14.69 15.61
N PRO A 60 -3.12 14.66 14.35
CA PRO A 60 -3.18 13.43 13.59
C PRO A 60 -1.76 12.93 13.30
N LYS A 61 -1.53 11.67 13.65
CA LYS A 61 -0.27 10.96 13.39
C LYS A 61 -0.59 9.64 12.71
N ARG A 62 -0.12 9.49 11.48
CA ARG A 62 -0.33 8.30 10.66
C ARG A 62 0.97 7.91 9.97
N GLU A 63 1.14 6.63 9.76
CA GLU A 63 2.18 6.05 8.91
C GLU A 63 1.51 5.24 7.79
N LEU A 64 2.27 4.91 6.75
CA LEU A 64 1.81 4.06 5.65
C LEU A 64 2.46 2.67 5.77
N SER A 65 2.48 2.08 6.98
CA SER A 65 3.28 0.88 7.26
C SER A 65 2.87 -0.33 6.41
N ALA A 66 1.58 -0.44 6.07
CA ALA A 66 1.11 -1.42 5.09
C ALA A 66 1.73 -1.20 3.69
N LEU A 67 1.71 0.04 3.21
CA LEU A 67 2.25 0.40 1.91
C LEU A 67 3.76 0.20 1.89
N ASP A 68 4.47 0.67 2.92
CA ASP A 68 5.92 0.48 3.07
C ASP A 68 6.27 -1.01 2.99
N THR A 69 5.52 -1.86 3.69
CA THR A 69 5.70 -3.32 3.63
C THR A 69 5.42 -3.87 2.23
N LEU A 70 4.37 -3.40 1.55
CA LEU A 70 4.03 -3.84 0.19
C LEU A 70 5.13 -3.48 -0.82
N ILE A 71 5.66 -2.25 -0.75
CA ILE A 71 6.56 -1.70 -1.77
C ILE A 71 8.04 -2.01 -1.52
N VAL A 72 8.43 -2.45 -0.31
CA VAL A 72 9.77 -3.00 -0.07
C VAL A 72 10.05 -4.10 -1.10
N ASP A 73 11.17 -3.98 -1.81
CA ASP A 73 11.60 -4.86 -2.92
C ASP A 73 10.75 -4.79 -4.22
N THR A 74 9.81 -3.85 -4.35
CA THR A 74 9.18 -3.58 -5.65
C THR A 74 10.05 -2.63 -6.46
N GLN A 75 10.42 -3.03 -7.68
CA GLN A 75 11.06 -2.10 -8.61
C GLN A 75 10.01 -1.12 -9.13
N SER A 76 10.33 0.18 -9.08
CA SER A 76 9.59 1.28 -9.74
C SER A 76 8.33 1.85 -9.07
N VAL A 77 8.10 1.65 -7.77
CA VAL A 77 7.04 2.40 -7.06
C VAL A 77 7.60 3.71 -6.50
N THR A 78 7.23 4.84 -7.12
CA THR A 78 7.41 6.17 -6.52
C THR A 78 6.06 6.62 -6.00
N ALA A 79 5.88 6.63 -4.68
CA ALA A 79 4.72 7.26 -4.06
C ALA A 79 4.88 8.79 -4.19
N MET A 80 3.97 9.45 -4.91
CA MET A 80 3.85 10.91 -4.95
C MET A 80 2.75 11.38 -4.00
#